data_AF-A0A7U4E7V3-F1
#
_entry.id   AF-A0A7U4E7V3-F1
#
_cell.length_a   1.000
_cell.length_b   1.000
_cell.length_c   1.000
_cell.angle_alpha   90.00
_cell.angle_beta   90.00
_cell.angle_gamma   90.00
#
_symmetry.space_group_name_H-M   'P 1'
#
loop_
_entity.id
_entity.type
_entity.pdbx_description
1 polymer ?
#
loop_
_entity_poly.entity_id
_entity_poly.type
_entity_poly.pdbx_seq_one_letter_code
_entity_poly.pdbx_strand_id
1 'polypeptide(L)'
;MEENKNNRQAGRQGSTPFAQTYFHGTKADLRVGDLLTAGFHSNYGPRKNAKYIFLSATLDAAIWGAELAVGEGRERIYLVEPTGDIEDDPDLTDKKFPGNPTKSYRSTQPFRVVGEVTVWKGHAAEQVKAMKDALEKLKEQGINSLNDE
;
A
#
# COMPACT_ATOMS: atom_id res chain seq x y z
N MET A 1 -41.42 17.29 -40.54
CA MET A 1 -40.15 17.93 -40.14
C MET A 1 -40.32 18.20 -38.66
N GLU A 2 -39.69 17.52 -37.71
CA GLU A 2 -38.48 16.70 -37.72
C GLU A 2 -38.57 15.80 -36.47
N GLU A 3 -38.52 14.48 -36.64
CA GLU A 3 -38.40 13.52 -35.55
C GLU A 3 -36.97 13.57 -35.01
N ASN A 4 -36.76 14.03 -33.78
CA ASN A 4 -35.46 13.93 -33.15
C ASN A 4 -35.33 12.55 -32.46
N LYS A 5 -34.93 11.56 -33.27
CA LYS A 5 -34.57 10.21 -32.85
C LYS A 5 -33.19 10.22 -32.18
N ASN A 6 -33.12 9.48 -31.07
CA ASN A 6 -31.95 8.75 -30.56
C ASN A 6 -30.71 9.55 -30.15
N ASN A 7 -30.44 9.56 -28.84
CA ASN A 7 -29.26 8.86 -28.34
C ASN A 7 -29.40 8.50 -26.85
N ARG A 8 -30.28 7.56 -26.50
CA ARG A 8 -30.09 6.80 -25.27
C ARG A 8 -29.06 5.72 -25.60
N GLN A 9 -27.80 5.99 -25.27
CA GLN A 9 -26.82 4.92 -25.16
C GLN A 9 -27.34 3.95 -24.09
N ALA A 10 -28.00 2.89 -24.53
CA ALA A 10 -28.21 1.69 -23.75
C ALA A 10 -26.82 1.09 -23.51
N GLY A 11 -26.18 1.54 -22.42
CA GLY A 11 -24.89 1.04 -21.99
C GLY A 11 -24.98 -0.48 -21.81
N ARG A 12 -24.17 -1.20 -22.59
CA ARG A 12 -24.05 -2.65 -22.52
C ARG A 12 -23.90 -3.11 -21.07
N GLN A 13 -24.87 -3.87 -20.57
CA GLN A 13 -24.69 -4.73 -19.40
C GLN A 13 -23.79 -5.91 -19.80
N GLY A 14 -22.52 -5.62 -20.09
CA GLY A 14 -21.48 -6.63 -20.26
C GLY A 14 -20.84 -6.93 -18.91
N SER A 15 -20.33 -8.15 -18.72
CA SER A 15 -19.44 -8.45 -17.60
C SER A 15 -18.23 -7.53 -17.66
N THR A 16 -17.98 -6.79 -16.58
CA THR A 16 -16.76 -5.99 -16.42
C THR A 16 -15.71 -6.81 -15.66
N PRO A 17 -14.42 -6.71 -16.04
CA PRO A 17 -13.36 -7.35 -15.27
C PRO A 17 -13.30 -6.77 -13.85
N PHE A 18 -12.83 -7.59 -12.90
CA PHE A 18 -12.57 -7.12 -11.54
C PHE A 18 -11.41 -6.11 -11.56
N ALA A 19 -11.53 -5.01 -10.82
CA ALA A 19 -10.48 -4.01 -10.74
C ALA A 19 -9.24 -4.60 -10.07
N GLN A 20 -8.06 -4.26 -10.60
CA GLN A 20 -6.81 -4.71 -10.00
C GLN A 20 -6.71 -4.14 -8.57
N THR A 21 -6.59 -5.04 -7.61
CA THR A 21 -6.53 -4.74 -6.17
C THR A 21 -5.17 -5.15 -5.62
N TYR A 22 -4.70 -4.43 -4.61
CA TYR A 22 -3.42 -4.64 -3.95
C TYR A 22 -3.57 -4.71 -2.44
N PHE A 23 -2.52 -5.14 -1.76
CA PHE A 23 -2.47 -5.19 -0.30
C PHE A 23 -1.79 -3.94 0.27
N HIS A 24 -2.34 -3.40 1.35
CA HIS A 24 -1.76 -2.32 2.15
C HIS A 24 -1.66 -2.76 3.61
N GLY A 25 -0.44 -2.99 4.09
CA GLY A 25 -0.17 -3.27 5.50
C GLY A 25 -0.02 -1.98 6.31
N THR A 26 -0.73 -1.89 7.44
CA THR A 26 -0.67 -0.73 8.35
C THR A 26 -1.16 -1.10 9.75
N LYS A 27 -1.07 -0.15 10.68
CA LYS A 27 -1.75 -0.18 11.99
C LYS A 27 -2.92 0.79 12.09
N ALA A 28 -3.22 1.53 11.02
CA ALA A 28 -4.38 2.40 10.96
C ALA A 28 -5.68 1.59 10.99
N ASP A 29 -6.66 2.07 11.75
CA ASP A 29 -8.01 1.52 11.81
C ASP A 29 -8.86 2.18 10.71
N LEU A 30 -8.96 1.51 9.57
CA LEU A 30 -9.62 1.97 8.35
C LEU A 30 -10.87 1.13 8.10
N ARG A 31 -11.80 1.68 7.33
CA ARG A 31 -13.05 1.05 6.93
C ARG A 31 -13.13 0.94 5.41
N VAL A 32 -13.90 -0.05 4.94
CA VAL A 32 -14.24 -0.13 3.52
C VAL A 32 -14.91 1.16 3.08
N GLY A 33 -14.44 1.72 1.96
CA GLY A 33 -14.87 3.01 1.43
C GLY A 33 -13.94 4.18 1.80
N ASP A 34 -13.07 4.03 2.80
CA ASP A 34 -12.12 5.08 3.17
C ASP A 34 -11.11 5.33 2.04
N LEU A 35 -10.66 6.59 1.94
CA LEU A 35 -9.56 6.99 1.06
C LEU A 35 -8.29 7.20 1.89
N LEU A 36 -7.29 6.34 1.66
CA LEU A 36 -5.95 6.56 2.18
C LEU A 36 -5.31 7.68 1.38
N THR A 37 -4.81 8.70 2.06
CA THR A 37 -4.13 9.83 1.44
C THR A 37 -2.74 9.99 2.04
N ALA A 38 -1.79 10.45 1.21
CA ALA A 38 -0.48 10.85 1.68
C ALA A 38 -0.60 12.01 2.69
N GLY A 39 0.32 12.12 3.65
CA GLY A 39 0.34 13.19 4.65
C GLY A 39 -0.30 12.88 6.01
N PHE A 40 -1.00 11.75 6.17
CA PHE A 40 -1.40 11.25 7.49
C PHE A 40 -0.37 10.22 7.99
N HIS A 41 0.24 10.50 9.15
CA HIS A 41 1.17 9.66 9.94
C HIS A 41 1.79 8.47 9.18
N SER A 42 2.99 8.67 8.61
CA SER A 42 3.72 7.61 7.92
C SER A 42 3.95 6.39 8.83
N ASN A 43 3.93 5.20 8.23
CA ASN A 43 4.27 3.93 8.89
C ASN A 43 5.75 3.89 9.38
N TYR A 44 6.56 4.95 9.21
CA TYR A 44 7.99 5.04 9.59
C TYR A 44 8.30 6.36 10.33
N GLY A 45 7.75 6.51 11.53
CA GLY A 45 8.17 7.49 12.55
C GLY A 45 7.36 8.78 12.55
N PRO A 46 7.69 9.74 13.45
CA PRO A 46 7.00 11.03 13.56
C PRO A 46 7.37 11.93 12.36
N ARG A 47 6.88 11.60 11.17
CA ARG A 47 7.04 12.41 9.97
C ARG A 47 5.70 13.04 9.63
N LYS A 48 5.63 14.35 9.82
CA LYS A 48 4.49 15.21 9.44
C LYS A 48 4.22 15.28 7.92
N ASN A 49 4.96 14.56 7.07
CA ASN A 49 4.92 14.74 5.61
C ASN A 49 5.23 13.42 4.85
N ALA A 50 4.48 12.34 5.08
CA ALA A 50 4.61 11.15 4.23
C ALA A 50 4.18 11.49 2.81
N LYS A 51 5.12 11.51 1.85
CA LYS A 51 4.85 11.86 0.44
C LYS A 51 4.16 10.73 -0.32
N TYR A 52 4.41 9.49 0.08
CA TYR A 52 3.95 8.30 -0.60
C TYR A 52 3.11 7.39 0.31
N ILE A 53 2.18 6.69 -0.32
CA ILE A 53 1.42 5.57 0.23
C ILE A 53 1.94 4.30 -0.44
N PHE A 54 2.14 3.24 0.34
CA PHE A 54 2.74 1.99 -0.13
C PHE A 54 1.69 0.90 -0.32
N LEU A 55 1.90 0.04 -1.29
CA LEU A 55 1.06 -1.13 -1.55
C LEU A 55 1.90 -2.26 -2.13
N SER A 56 1.38 -3.48 -2.14
CA SER A 56 2.05 -4.62 -2.76
C SER A 56 1.08 -5.56 -3.45
N ALA A 57 1.55 -6.25 -4.50
CA ALA A 57 0.84 -7.38 -5.10
C ALA A 57 1.17 -8.73 -4.43
N THR A 58 2.02 -8.75 -3.40
CA THR A 58 2.32 -9.94 -2.59
C THR A 58 1.87 -9.76 -1.15
N LEU A 59 1.29 -10.82 -0.57
CA LEU A 59 0.81 -10.79 0.81
C LEU A 59 1.98 -10.66 1.81
N ASP A 60 3.11 -11.33 1.55
CA ASP A 60 4.29 -11.31 2.41
C ASP A 60 4.83 -9.88 2.65
N ALA A 61 4.96 -9.09 1.58
CA ALA A 61 5.38 -7.70 1.70
C ALA A 61 4.36 -6.83 2.46
N ALA A 62 3.06 -7.13 2.34
CA ALA A 62 2.03 -6.43 3.10
C ALA A 62 2.02 -6.82 4.58
N ILE A 63 2.34 -8.08 4.90
CA ILE A 63 2.55 -8.53 6.28
C ILE A 63 3.68 -7.72 6.91
N TRP A 64 4.82 -7.61 6.22
CA TRP A 64 5.92 -6.75 6.66
C TRP A 64 5.49 -5.30 6.85
N GLY A 65 4.71 -4.75 5.90
CA GLY A 65 4.15 -3.40 6.01
C GLY A 65 3.31 -3.20 7.28
N ALA A 66 2.51 -4.19 7.68
CA ALA A 66 1.70 -4.13 8.90
C ALA A 66 2.57 -4.25 10.18
N GLU A 67 3.46 -5.23 10.23
CA GLU A 67 4.30 -5.54 11.41
C GLU A 67 5.34 -4.45 11.71
N LEU A 68 5.87 -3.81 10.67
CA LEU A 68 6.85 -2.74 10.75
C LEU A 68 6.22 -1.36 10.87
N ALA A 69 4.90 -1.23 10.64
CA ALA A 69 4.22 0.05 10.78
C ALA A 69 4.40 0.65 12.18
N VAL A 70 4.65 1.95 12.20
CA VAL A 70 4.70 2.76 13.42
C VAL A 70 3.31 2.95 14.01
N GLY A 71 3.26 2.96 15.34
CA GLY A 71 2.04 3.09 16.12
C GLY A 71 1.78 1.87 17.00
N GLU A 72 0.90 2.07 17.97
CA GLU A 72 0.47 1.06 18.94
C GLU A 72 -0.81 0.33 18.50
N GLY A 73 -1.36 0.70 17.33
CA GLY A 73 -2.54 0.07 16.76
C GLY A 73 -2.31 -1.39 16.40
N ARG A 74 -3.41 -2.12 16.22
CA ARG A 74 -3.38 -3.50 15.74
C ARG A 74 -2.88 -3.53 14.29
N GLU A 75 -2.04 -4.50 13.97
CA GLU A 75 -1.57 -4.79 12.61
C GLU A 75 -2.72 -5.27 11.74
N ARG A 76 -2.87 -4.66 10.57
CA ARG A 76 -3.98 -4.89 9.62
C ARG A 76 -3.47 -4.88 8.20
N ILE A 77 -4.15 -5.63 7.34
CA ILE A 77 -3.86 -5.69 5.90
C ILE A 77 -5.15 -5.40 5.15
N TYR A 78 -5.17 -4.30 4.40
CA TYR A 78 -6.33 -3.90 3.60
C TYR A 78 -6.14 -4.26 2.14
N LEU A 79 -7.26 -4.57 1.48
CA LEU A 79 -7.37 -4.60 0.03
C LEU A 79 -7.66 -3.18 -0.45
N VAL A 80 -6.82 -2.67 -1.35
CA VAL A 80 -6.90 -1.30 -1.83
C VAL A 80 -6.85 -1.21 -3.35
N GLU A 81 -7.63 -0.28 -3.89
CA GLU A 81 -7.63 0.11 -5.29
C GLU A 81 -6.93 1.47 -5.45
N PRO A 82 -5.87 1.56 -6.27
CA PRO A 82 -5.25 2.84 -6.58
C PRO A 82 -6.21 3.76 -7.35
N THR A 83 -6.24 5.05 -6.99
CA THR A 83 -7.05 6.04 -7.74
C THR A 83 -6.26 6.73 -8.86
N GLY A 84 -4.96 6.44 -8.95
CA GLY A 84 -4.06 6.94 -9.98
C GLY A 84 -2.82 6.07 -10.09
N ASP A 85 -1.77 6.62 -10.71
CA ASP A 85 -0.57 5.87 -11.05
C ASP A 85 0.19 5.37 -9.82
N ILE A 86 0.78 4.18 -9.96
CA ILE A 86 1.70 3.58 -9.00
C ILE A 86 3.05 3.37 -9.67
N GLU A 87 4.12 3.47 -8.89
CA GLU A 87 5.49 3.21 -9.35
C GLU A 87 6.18 2.21 -8.43
N ASP A 88 7.21 1.53 -8.93
CA ASP A 88 8.00 0.60 -8.14
C ASP A 88 8.59 1.29 -6.89
N ASP A 89 8.56 0.60 -5.74
CA ASP A 89 9.19 1.10 -4.53
C ASP A 89 10.72 1.06 -4.70
N PRO A 90 11.42 2.20 -4.67
CA PRO A 90 12.85 2.23 -4.89
C PRO A 90 13.63 1.60 -3.74
N ASP A 91 13.08 1.43 -2.53
CA ASP A 91 13.78 0.73 -1.45
C ASP A 91 13.79 -0.79 -1.64
N LEU A 92 12.89 -1.32 -2.48
CA LEU A 92 12.67 -2.75 -2.66
C LEU A 92 12.93 -3.24 -4.09
N THR A 93 13.20 -2.32 -5.01
CA THR A 93 13.43 -2.61 -6.44
C THR A 93 14.89 -2.40 -6.81
N ASP A 94 15.48 -3.36 -7.52
CA ASP A 94 16.89 -3.33 -7.97
C ASP A 94 17.90 -3.06 -6.84
N LYS A 95 17.59 -3.57 -5.63
CA LYS A 95 18.49 -3.51 -4.47
C LYS A 95 19.21 -4.83 -4.29
N LYS A 96 18.68 -5.69 -3.43
CA LYS A 96 19.29 -6.99 -3.13
C LYS A 96 19.15 -7.98 -4.29
N PHE A 97 18.08 -7.83 -5.08
CA PHE A 97 17.74 -8.69 -6.21
C PHE A 97 17.35 -7.82 -7.41
N PRO A 98 17.57 -8.30 -8.65
CA PRO A 98 17.15 -7.58 -9.84
C PRO A 98 15.63 -7.50 -9.97
N GLY A 99 15.13 -6.35 -10.44
CA GLY A 99 13.72 -6.02 -10.59
C GLY A 99 12.99 -5.83 -9.26
N ASN A 100 11.66 -5.99 -9.33
CA ASN A 100 10.75 -5.87 -8.19
C ASN A 100 10.15 -7.25 -7.85
N PRO A 101 10.87 -8.13 -7.11
CA PRO A 101 10.39 -9.47 -6.78
C PRO A 101 9.28 -9.46 -5.73
N THR A 102 9.28 -8.49 -4.82
CA THR A 102 8.24 -8.34 -3.79
C THR A 102 6.97 -7.71 -4.35
N LYS A 103 7.01 -7.18 -5.57
CA LYS A 103 5.91 -6.43 -6.21
C LYS A 103 5.40 -5.31 -5.31
N SER A 104 6.34 -4.57 -4.73
CA SER A 104 6.07 -3.44 -3.85
C SER A 104 6.10 -2.14 -4.64
N TYR A 105 5.11 -1.30 -4.40
CA TYR A 105 4.88 -0.06 -5.14
C TYR A 105 4.56 1.07 -4.18
N ARG A 106 4.66 2.30 -4.70
CA ARG A 106 4.28 3.52 -4.01
C ARG A 106 3.46 4.43 -4.91
N SER A 107 2.68 5.33 -4.32
CA SER A 107 1.98 6.39 -5.03
C SER A 107 1.81 7.63 -4.17
N THR A 108 1.71 8.79 -4.81
CA THR A 108 1.25 10.03 -4.18
C THR A 108 -0.27 10.18 -4.24
N GLN A 109 -0.93 9.39 -5.09
CA GLN A 109 -2.38 9.42 -5.28
C GLN A 109 -3.09 8.56 -4.23
N PRO A 110 -4.33 8.91 -3.86
CA PRO A 110 -5.07 8.17 -2.83
C PRO A 110 -5.38 6.72 -3.23
N PHE A 111 -5.60 5.86 -2.23
CA PHE A 111 -6.14 4.52 -2.46
C PHE A 111 -7.49 4.34 -1.79
N ARG A 112 -8.42 3.63 -2.43
CA ARG A 112 -9.71 3.28 -1.83
C ARG A 112 -9.60 1.93 -1.13
N VAL A 113 -10.03 1.86 0.12
CA VAL A 113 -10.19 0.57 0.82
C VAL A 113 -11.41 -0.15 0.26
N VAL A 114 -11.22 -1.37 -0.21
CA VAL A 114 -12.30 -2.23 -0.72
C VAL A 114 -12.50 -3.50 0.10
N GLY A 115 -11.60 -3.78 1.06
CA GLY A 115 -11.73 -4.91 1.97
C GLY A 115 -10.59 -4.98 3.00
N GLU A 116 -10.67 -5.96 3.89
CA GLU A 116 -9.62 -6.30 4.86
C GLU A 116 -9.33 -7.79 4.77
N VAL A 117 -8.04 -8.15 4.79
CA VAL A 117 -7.58 -9.54 4.93
C VAL A 117 -7.53 -9.86 6.41
N THR A 118 -8.48 -10.68 6.87
CA THR A 118 -8.63 -10.99 8.31
C THR A 118 -7.91 -12.26 8.75
N VAL A 119 -7.55 -13.13 7.81
CA VAL A 119 -6.86 -14.40 8.06
C VAL A 119 -5.51 -14.37 7.35
N TRP A 120 -4.46 -14.14 8.13
CA TRP A 120 -3.07 -14.20 7.68
C TRP A 120 -2.18 -14.62 8.85
N LYS A 121 -1.01 -15.15 8.53
CA LYS A 121 -0.02 -15.58 9.51
C LYS A 121 1.14 -14.61 9.47
N GLY A 122 1.39 -13.93 10.59
CA GLY A 122 2.56 -13.08 10.75
C GLY A 122 3.87 -13.87 10.78
N HIS A 123 4.97 -13.14 10.72
CA HIS A 123 6.31 -13.67 10.89
C HIS A 123 6.57 -14.07 12.35
N ALA A 124 7.63 -14.84 12.58
CA ALA A 124 8.08 -15.14 13.94
C ALA A 124 8.48 -13.84 14.66
N ALA A 125 8.17 -13.73 15.95
CA ALA A 125 8.44 -12.52 16.74
C ALA A 125 9.93 -12.15 16.72
N GLU A 126 10.81 -13.15 16.74
CA GLU A 126 12.26 -12.98 16.66
C GLU A 126 12.69 -12.43 15.30
N GLN A 127 12.01 -12.84 14.23
CA GLN A 127 12.26 -12.36 12.86
C GLN A 127 11.84 -10.88 12.72
N VAL A 128 10.66 -10.52 13.23
CA VAL A 128 10.19 -9.12 13.25
C VAL A 128 11.12 -8.25 14.08
N LYS A 129 11.54 -8.73 15.27
CA LYS A 129 12.49 -8.02 16.12
C LYS A 129 13.82 -7.81 15.40
N ALA A 130 14.39 -8.85 14.82
CA ALA A 130 15.66 -8.76 14.09
C ALA A 130 15.59 -7.75 12.94
N MET A 131 14.46 -7.69 12.23
CA MET A 131 14.26 -6.71 11.17
C MET A 131 14.18 -5.28 11.72
N LYS A 132 13.41 -5.04 12.80
CA LYS A 132 13.33 -3.73 13.46
C LYS A 132 14.70 -3.25 13.95
N ASP A 133 15.44 -4.13 14.62
CA ASP A 133 16.81 -3.84 15.09
C ASP A 133 17.75 -3.51 13.92
N ALA A 134 17.61 -4.17 12.77
CA ALA A 134 18.42 -3.90 11.58
C ALA A 134 18.10 -2.54 10.95
N LEU A 135 16.81 -2.19 10.84
CA LEU A 135 16.36 -0.88 10.35
C LEU A 135 16.83 0.26 11.24
N GLU A 136 16.82 0.07 12.56
CA GLU A 136 17.34 1.06 13.51
C GLU A 136 18.85 1.28 13.33
N LYS A 137 19.63 0.21 13.18
CA LYS A 137 21.08 0.33 12.90
C LYS A 137 21.38 1.05 11.59
N LEU A 138 20.61 0.82 10.52
CA LEU A 138 20.79 1.53 9.25
C LEU A 138 20.54 3.04 9.44
N LYS A 139 19.50 3.39 10.20
CA LYS A 139 19.20 4.78 10.53
C LYS A 139 20.32 5.44 11.35
N GLU A 140 20.89 4.75 12.33
CA GLU A 140 22.05 5.24 13.10
C GLU A 140 23.28 5.46 12.23
N GLN A 141 23.43 4.70 11.14
CA GLN A 141 24.51 4.85 10.15
C GLN A 141 24.22 5.96 9.12
N GLY A 142 23.09 6.66 9.22
CA GLY A 142 22.69 7.69 8.28
C GLY A 142 22.16 7.16 6.95
N ILE A 143 21.88 5.85 6.84
CA ILE A 143 21.26 5.24 5.68
C ILE A 143 19.74 5.39 5.86
N ASN A 144 19.16 6.35 5.13
CA ASN A 144 17.74 6.64 5.15
C ASN A 144 17.01 6.00 3.96
N SER A 145 15.69 5.93 4.06
CA SER A 145 14.82 5.46 2.98
C SER A 145 14.86 6.42 1.80
N LEU A 146 14.86 5.89 0.57
CA LEU A 146 14.72 6.69 -0.66
C LEU A 146 13.31 7.26 -0.84
N ASN A 147 12.37 6.87 0.02
CA ASN A 147 11.02 7.38 0.05
C ASN A 147 10.87 8.64 0.92
N ASP A 148 11.93 9.04 1.61
CA ASP A 148 11.95 10.20 2.50
C ASP A 148 12.34 11.51 1.81
N GLU A 149 12.72 11.45 0.53
CA GLU A 149 13.16 12.57 -0.32
C GLU A 149 12.01 13.27 -1.10
#